data_AF-A0A853F5Y1-F1
#
_entry.id   AF-A0A853F5Y1-F1
#
_cell.length_a   1.000
_cell.length_b   1.000
_cell.length_c   1.000
_cell.angle_alpha   90.00
_cell.angle_beta   90.00
_cell.angle_gamma   90.00
#
_symmetry.space_group_name_H-M   'P 1'
#
loop_
_entity.id
_entity.type
_entity.pdbx_description
1 polymer ?
#
loop_
_entity_poly.entity_id
_entity_poly.type
_entity_poly.pdbx_seq_one_letter_code
_entity_poly.pdbx_strand_id
1 'polypeptide(L)'
;MPSPNKRPRTLPGISLTPEQIAQLTQDIVWMEPQTITLANGTTTQALIPRVYIANTHQYQVEGSKIIAGKDISLTVNQLKNTGLIKAGDNLSVSALDNILNQGGTLQANNTLTLLANNDISNISANIQAKTSPSPASTATSTTSALRKM
;
A
#
# COMPACT_ATOMS: atom_id res chain seq x y z
N MET A 1 -4.26 -39.18 -7.82
CA MET A 1 -3.09 -38.66 -8.57
C MET A 1 -3.43 -37.26 -9.06
N PRO A 2 -2.68 -36.20 -8.71
CA PRO A 2 -2.91 -34.85 -9.24
C PRO A 2 -2.25 -34.68 -10.63
N SER A 3 -2.98 -34.04 -11.55
CA SER A 3 -2.59 -33.79 -12.94
C SER A 3 -1.45 -32.77 -13.09
N PRO A 4 -0.60 -32.89 -14.13
CA PRO A 4 0.54 -32.00 -14.36
C PRO A 4 0.12 -30.64 -14.94
N ASN A 5 0.73 -29.58 -14.40
CA ASN A 5 0.60 -28.17 -14.77
C ASN A 5 0.56 -27.92 -16.29
N LYS A 6 -0.56 -27.39 -16.80
CA LYS A 6 -0.64 -26.81 -18.15
C LYS A 6 -0.04 -25.40 -18.13
N ARG A 7 1.19 -25.25 -18.60
CA ARG A 7 1.74 -23.92 -18.91
C ARG A 7 0.94 -23.32 -20.08
N PRO A 8 0.38 -22.11 -19.98
CA PRO A 8 -0.27 -21.47 -21.12
C PRO A 8 0.77 -21.24 -22.22
N ARG A 9 0.48 -21.76 -23.42
CA ARG A 9 1.31 -21.58 -24.60
C ARG A 9 0.96 -20.23 -25.22
N THR A 10 1.67 -19.18 -24.84
CA THR A 10 1.59 -17.88 -25.51
C THR A 10 2.86 -17.67 -26.33
N LEU A 11 2.68 -17.38 -27.63
CA LEU A 11 3.75 -17.00 -28.53
C LEU A 11 4.35 -15.66 -28.04
N PRO A 12 5.68 -15.44 -28.11
CA PRO A 12 6.26 -14.14 -27.80
C PRO A 12 5.65 -13.06 -28.72
N GLY A 13 5.15 -11.96 -28.13
CA GLY A 13 4.54 -10.84 -28.88
C GLY A 13 3.08 -10.51 -28.52
N ILE A 14 2.47 -11.18 -27.54
CA ILE A 14 1.11 -10.87 -27.07
C ILE A 14 1.18 -10.43 -25.60
N SER A 15 0.63 -9.25 -25.28
CA SER A 15 0.40 -8.81 -23.91
C SER A 15 -0.56 -9.76 -23.19
N LEU A 16 -0.23 -10.15 -21.97
CA LEU A 16 -1.08 -11.03 -21.17
C LEU A 16 -2.40 -10.33 -20.85
N THR A 17 -3.53 -10.99 -21.07
CA THR A 17 -4.84 -10.44 -20.69
C THR A 17 -5.03 -10.47 -19.17
N PRO A 18 -5.89 -9.62 -18.58
CA PRO A 18 -6.18 -9.64 -17.15
C PRO A 18 -6.56 -11.03 -16.62
N GLU A 19 -7.28 -11.82 -17.41
CA GLU A 19 -7.68 -13.19 -17.08
C GLU A 19 -6.48 -14.15 -17.06
N GLN A 20 -5.51 -13.97 -17.96
CA GLN A 20 -4.28 -14.75 -17.99
C GLN A 20 -3.35 -14.39 -16.82
N ILE A 21 -3.28 -13.10 -16.47
CA ILE A 21 -2.54 -12.59 -15.31
C ILE A 21 -3.12 -13.19 -14.02
N ALA A 22 -4.46 -13.28 -13.91
CA ALA A 22 -5.13 -13.85 -12.75
C ALA A 22 -4.86 -15.37 -12.55
N GLN A 23 -4.42 -16.08 -13.60
CA GLN A 23 -4.06 -17.50 -13.54
C GLN A 23 -2.56 -17.75 -13.31
N LEU A 24 -1.74 -16.69 -13.22
CA LEU A 24 -0.33 -16.85 -12.93
C LEU A 24 -0.17 -17.44 -11.53
N THR A 25 0.63 -18.52 -11.45
CA THR A 25 0.93 -19.24 -10.20
C THR A 25 2.33 -18.96 -9.66
N GLN A 26 3.18 -18.33 -10.48
CA GLN A 26 4.54 -17.88 -10.15
C GLN A 26 4.80 -16.55 -10.88
N ASP A 27 5.67 -15.72 -10.32
CA ASP A 27 6.06 -14.46 -10.94
C ASP A 27 6.77 -14.71 -12.27
N ILE A 28 6.44 -13.93 -13.28
CA ILE A 28 7.05 -14.03 -14.61
C ILE A 28 7.53 -12.67 -15.12
N VAL A 29 8.66 -12.69 -15.80
CA VAL A 29 9.09 -11.58 -16.66
C VAL A 29 8.65 -11.91 -18.08
N TRP A 30 7.91 -10.99 -18.68
CA TRP A 30 7.37 -11.14 -20.02
C TRP A 30 7.83 -10.00 -20.91
N MET A 31 8.06 -10.30 -22.19
CA MET A 31 8.48 -9.31 -23.18
C MET A 31 7.26 -8.76 -23.90
N GLU A 32 6.94 -7.49 -23.68
CA GLU A 32 5.84 -6.81 -24.37
C GLU A 32 6.36 -5.92 -25.50
N PRO A 33 5.68 -5.90 -26.67
CA PRO A 33 6.00 -4.94 -27.73
C PRO A 33 5.56 -3.54 -27.31
N GLN A 34 6.50 -2.60 -27.28
CA GLN A 34 6.24 -1.18 -27.06
C GLN A 34 6.87 -0.34 -28.16
N THR A 35 6.11 0.59 -28.72
CA THR A 35 6.65 1.62 -29.61
C THR A 35 7.45 2.61 -28.78
N ILE A 36 8.76 2.65 -28.99
CA ILE A 36 9.65 3.60 -28.34
C ILE A 36 10.18 4.60 -29.36
N THR A 37 10.33 5.85 -28.95
CA THR A 37 10.99 6.88 -29.74
C THR A 37 12.47 6.91 -29.38
N LEU A 38 13.31 6.68 -30.38
CA LEU A 38 14.77 6.74 -30.27
C LEU A 38 15.23 8.20 -30.21
N ALA A 39 16.44 8.43 -29.69
CA ALA A 39 16.99 9.79 -29.51
C ALA A 39 17.12 10.60 -30.82
N ASN A 40 17.10 9.93 -31.96
CA ASN A 40 17.10 10.54 -33.31
C ASN A 40 15.68 10.84 -33.84
N GLY A 41 14.64 10.67 -33.03
CA GLY A 41 13.25 10.96 -33.37
C GLY A 41 12.52 9.85 -34.14
N THR A 42 13.18 8.74 -34.49
CA THR A 42 12.50 7.61 -35.14
C THR A 42 11.80 6.73 -34.11
N THR A 43 10.66 6.14 -34.49
CA THR A 43 9.94 5.19 -33.65
C THR A 43 10.27 3.76 -34.08
N THR A 44 10.49 2.88 -33.11
CA THR A 44 10.69 1.45 -33.36
C THR A 44 9.92 0.63 -32.33
N GLN A 45 9.50 -0.58 -32.72
CA GLN A 45 8.97 -1.54 -31.76
C GLN A 45 10.13 -2.21 -31.04
N ALA A 46 10.17 -2.04 -29.72
CA ALA A 46 11.08 -2.74 -28.85
C ALA A 46 10.31 -3.71 -27.98
N LEU A 47 10.88 -4.88 -27.74
CA LEU A 47 10.41 -5.76 -26.69
C LEU A 47 10.98 -5.27 -25.37
N ILE A 48 10.11 -4.89 -24.44
CA ILE A 48 10.50 -4.44 -23.11
C ILE A 48 10.12 -5.48 -22.05
N PRO A 49 10.97 -5.73 -21.04
CA PRO A 49 10.65 -6.64 -19.96
C PRO A 49 9.62 -5.99 -19.02
N ARG A 50 8.48 -6.66 -18.85
CA ARG A 50 7.46 -6.32 -17.85
C ARG A 50 7.33 -7.48 -16.85
N VAL A 51 7.26 -7.15 -15.57
CA VAL A 51 7.09 -8.13 -14.48
C VAL A 51 5.59 -8.28 -14.19
N TYR A 52 5.10 -9.52 -14.17
CA TYR A 52 3.74 -9.87 -13.77
C TYR A 52 3.80 -10.73 -12.52
N ILE A 53 3.07 -10.30 -11.50
CA ILE A 53 3.02 -10.97 -10.21
C ILE A 53 1.85 -11.95 -10.20
N ALA A 54 2.13 -13.19 -9.84
CA ALA A 54 1.14 -14.24 -9.73
C ALA A 54 0.21 -14.06 -8.54
N ASN A 55 -1.05 -14.50 -8.67
CA ASN A 55 -1.99 -14.68 -7.55
C ASN A 55 -2.08 -13.49 -6.57
N THR A 56 -2.82 -12.44 -6.94
CA THR A 56 -3.19 -11.37 -6.00
C THR A 56 -4.18 -11.81 -4.89
N HIS A 57 -4.60 -13.08 -4.88
CA HIS A 57 -5.47 -13.68 -3.87
C HIS A 57 -4.75 -14.07 -2.57
N GLN A 58 -3.44 -13.81 -2.47
CA GLN A 58 -2.70 -13.85 -1.22
C GLN A 58 -2.15 -12.47 -0.85
N TYR A 59 -3.03 -11.47 -0.77
CA TYR A 59 -2.88 -10.44 0.26
C TYR A 59 -3.67 -10.83 1.51
N GLN A 60 -3.48 -12.06 2.00
CA GLN A 60 -3.60 -12.28 3.43
C GLN A 60 -2.29 -11.81 4.05
N VAL A 61 -2.22 -10.51 4.33
CA VAL A 61 -1.13 -9.97 5.15
C VAL A 61 -1.52 -10.25 6.60
N GLU A 62 -1.30 -11.47 7.06
CA GLU A 62 -1.25 -11.73 8.49
C GLU A 62 -0.09 -10.90 9.07
N GLY A 63 -0.41 -9.77 9.70
CA GLY A 63 0.57 -8.75 10.11
C GLY A 63 0.71 -7.55 9.19
N SER A 64 -0.37 -7.11 8.53
CA SER A 64 -0.52 -5.92 7.66
C SER A 64 0.50 -4.80 7.89
N LYS A 65 1.49 -4.63 6.98
CA LYS A 65 2.41 -3.49 7.00
C LYS A 65 2.25 -2.66 5.74
N ILE A 66 1.91 -1.39 5.88
CA ILE A 66 1.91 -0.36 4.83
C ILE A 66 3.07 0.57 5.14
N ILE A 67 4.08 0.64 4.27
CA ILE A 67 5.24 1.49 4.47
C ILE A 67 5.50 2.29 3.19
N ALA A 68 5.53 3.62 3.31
CA ALA A 68 5.92 4.51 2.21
C ALA A 68 7.26 5.17 2.52
N GLY A 69 8.09 5.36 1.50
CA GLY A 69 9.41 5.99 1.63
C GLY A 69 9.36 7.48 1.99
N LYS A 70 8.23 8.17 1.71
CA LYS A 70 8.03 9.59 2.01
C LYS A 70 6.69 9.82 2.69
N ASP A 71 5.62 10.07 1.95
CA ASP A 71 4.32 10.39 2.55
C ASP A 71 3.27 9.31 2.34
N ILE A 72 2.33 9.23 3.27
CA ILE A 72 1.07 8.47 3.16
C ILE A 72 -0.07 9.45 3.34
N SER A 73 -1.03 9.44 2.42
CA SER A 73 -2.31 10.15 2.55
C SER A 73 -3.45 9.15 2.33
N LEU A 74 -4.30 8.99 3.34
CA LEU A 74 -5.44 8.08 3.33
C LEU A 74 -6.73 8.88 3.50
N THR A 75 -7.65 8.77 2.55
CA THR A 75 -9.02 9.25 2.69
C THR A 75 -9.94 8.03 2.63
N VAL A 76 -10.59 7.71 3.75
CA VAL A 76 -11.35 6.46 3.92
C VAL A 76 -12.68 6.74 4.61
N ASN A 77 -13.64 5.82 4.52
CA ASN A 77 -14.85 5.91 5.34
C ASN A 77 -14.54 5.59 6.81
N GLN A 78 -13.84 4.48 7.04
CA GLN A 78 -13.34 4.05 8.35
C GLN A 78 -11.93 3.47 8.18
N LEU A 79 -11.06 3.68 9.18
CA LEU A 79 -9.75 3.02 9.26
C LEU A 79 -9.75 2.03 10.43
N LYS A 80 -9.41 0.76 10.16
CA LYS A 80 -9.07 -0.21 11.21
C LYS A 80 -7.66 -0.71 10.99
N ASN A 81 -6.74 -0.32 11.86
CA ASN A 81 -5.35 -0.76 11.83
C ASN A 81 -5.06 -1.76 12.95
N THR A 82 -4.55 -2.94 12.59
CA THR A 82 -4.04 -3.94 13.53
C THR A 82 -2.57 -4.31 13.28
N GLY A 83 -1.94 -3.68 12.29
CA GLY A 83 -0.55 -3.91 11.90
C GLY A 83 0.22 -2.59 11.86
N LEU A 84 1.19 -2.42 10.95
CA LEU A 84 2.02 -1.21 10.85
C LEU A 84 1.58 -0.33 9.67
N ILE A 85 1.35 0.96 9.90
CA ILE A 85 1.31 1.99 8.85
C ILE A 85 2.44 2.97 9.14
N LYS A 86 3.43 3.07 8.26
CA LYS A 86 4.61 3.92 8.44
C LYS A 86 4.88 4.80 7.22
N ALA A 87 4.87 6.11 7.42
CA ALA A 87 5.39 7.07 6.45
C ALA A 87 6.85 7.42 6.76
N GLY A 88 7.63 7.65 5.71
CA GLY A 88 9.01 8.13 5.81
C GLY A 88 9.10 9.56 6.33
N ASP A 89 8.14 10.42 6.02
CA ASP A 89 8.02 11.82 6.45
C ASP A 89 6.62 12.05 7.05
N ASN A 90 5.56 12.13 6.24
CA ASN A 90 4.23 12.52 6.73
C ASN A 90 3.17 11.43 6.54
N LEU A 91 2.38 11.15 7.58
CA LEU A 91 1.19 10.30 7.54
C LEU A 91 -0.05 11.17 7.77
N SER A 92 -0.93 11.25 6.79
CA SER A 92 -2.24 11.90 6.90
C SER A 92 -3.35 10.88 6.71
N VAL A 93 -4.29 10.83 7.64
CA VAL A 93 -5.49 10.00 7.56
C VAL A 93 -6.71 10.87 7.79
N SER A 94 -7.64 10.84 6.85
CA SER A 94 -8.97 11.45 6.94
C SER A 94 -10.02 10.35 6.83
N ALA A 95 -10.73 10.10 7.92
CA ALA A 95 -11.83 9.16 8.01
C ALA A 95 -13.17 9.89 8.10
N LEU A 96 -14.16 9.48 7.29
CA LEU A 96 -15.51 10.05 7.37
C LEU A 96 -16.26 9.64 8.63
N ASP A 97 -15.85 8.57 9.30
CA ASP A 97 -16.51 8.04 10.50
C ASP A 97 -15.49 7.80 11.61
N ASN A 98 -14.82 6.64 11.65
CA ASN A 98 -13.95 6.23 12.76
C ASN A 98 -12.53 5.83 12.32
N ILE A 99 -11.55 6.09 13.18
CA ILE A 99 -10.21 5.50 13.12
C ILE A 99 -10.01 4.62 14.36
N LEU A 100 -9.79 3.32 14.14
CA LEU A 100 -9.49 2.35 15.19
C LEU A 100 -8.11 1.75 14.95
N ASN A 101 -7.16 2.07 15.82
CA ASN A 101 -5.85 1.43 15.88
C ASN A 101 -5.85 0.43 17.05
N GLN A 102 -5.83 -0.87 16.79
CA GLN A 102 -5.95 -1.92 17.80
C GLN A 102 -4.85 -2.97 17.64
N GLY A 103 -3.92 -3.05 18.58
CA GLY A 103 -2.71 -3.88 18.43
C GLY A 103 -1.72 -3.42 17.34
N GLY A 104 -2.03 -2.33 16.61
CA GLY A 104 -1.24 -1.83 15.49
C GLY A 104 -0.33 -0.64 15.82
N THR A 105 0.45 -0.18 14.85
CA THR A 105 1.28 1.02 14.90
C THR A 105 0.96 1.95 13.74
N LEU A 106 0.71 3.23 14.01
CA LEU A 106 0.73 4.32 13.03
C LEU A 106 1.98 5.17 13.28
N GLN A 107 2.84 5.35 12.28
CA GLN A 107 4.12 6.05 12.43
C GLN A 107 4.41 7.01 11.26
N ALA A 108 4.99 8.16 11.58
CA ALA A 108 5.60 9.09 10.62
C ALA A 108 6.91 9.63 11.21
N ASN A 109 7.89 10.02 10.39
CA ASN A 109 9.12 10.65 10.91
C ASN A 109 9.08 12.18 10.95
N ASN A 110 7.98 12.80 10.54
CA ASN A 110 7.79 14.24 10.65
C ASN A 110 6.40 14.55 11.21
N THR A 111 5.37 14.47 10.37
CA THR A 111 4.00 14.83 10.77
C THR A 111 3.08 13.62 10.72
N LEU A 112 2.29 13.39 11.77
CA LEU A 112 1.21 12.41 11.79
C LEU A 112 -0.11 13.13 12.09
N THR A 113 -1.02 13.11 11.12
CA THR A 113 -2.34 13.75 11.20
C THR A 113 -3.42 12.69 11.08
N LEU A 114 -4.31 12.61 12.07
CA LEU A 114 -5.49 11.75 12.06
C LEU A 114 -6.73 12.62 12.23
N LEU A 115 -7.65 12.54 11.27
CA LEU A 115 -8.94 13.22 11.28
C LEU A 115 -10.03 12.17 11.18
N ALA A 116 -11.01 12.21 12.07
CA ALA A 116 -12.21 11.39 12.02
C ALA A 116 -13.41 12.24 12.43
N ASN A 117 -14.57 12.05 11.79
CA ASN A 117 -15.76 12.82 12.14
C ASN A 117 -16.42 12.32 13.44
N ASN A 118 -16.24 11.04 13.80
CA ASN A 118 -16.85 10.46 14.99
C ASN A 118 -15.81 10.13 16.07
N ASP A 119 -14.92 9.16 15.86
CA ASP A 119 -13.97 8.75 16.89
C ASP A 119 -12.59 8.32 16.36
N ILE A 120 -11.56 8.52 17.20
CA ILE A 120 -10.19 8.02 17.01
C ILE A 120 -9.80 7.23 18.26
N SER A 121 -9.82 5.91 18.14
CA SER A 121 -9.55 4.96 19.23
C SER A 121 -8.20 4.27 19.04
N ASN A 122 -7.36 4.27 20.08
CA ASN A 122 -6.06 3.60 20.10
C ASN A 122 -5.98 2.59 21.25
N ILE A 123 -6.13 1.30 20.96
CA ILE A 123 -6.30 0.23 21.96
C ILE A 123 -5.12 -0.73 21.90
N SER A 124 -4.33 -0.80 22.98
CA SER A 124 -3.13 -1.66 23.04
C SER A 124 -2.22 -1.50 21.82
N ALA A 125 -2.10 -0.26 21.33
CA ALA A 125 -1.56 0.09 20.03
C ALA A 125 -0.72 1.36 20.13
N ASN A 126 0.01 1.69 19.05
CA ASN A 126 0.99 2.75 19.03
C ASN A 126 0.70 3.80 17.95
N ILE A 127 0.82 5.08 18.28
CA ILE A 127 0.75 6.20 17.33
C ILE A 127 1.95 7.11 17.63
N GLN A 128 2.84 7.28 16.65
CA GLN A 128 4.12 7.98 16.82
C GLN A 128 4.43 8.91 15.65
N ALA A 129 4.64 10.20 15.94
CA ALA A 129 5.41 11.09 15.07
C ALA A 129 6.83 11.19 15.63
N LYS A 130 7.83 10.68 14.91
CA LYS A 130 9.24 10.85 15.29
C LYS A 130 9.73 12.20 14.82
N THR A 131 9.25 13.29 15.42
CA THR A 131 9.81 14.61 15.14
C THR A 131 11.31 14.56 15.43
N SER A 132 12.15 14.82 14.43
CA SER A 132 13.54 15.17 14.67
C SER A 132 13.56 16.28 15.74
N PRO A 133 14.36 16.19 16.81
CA PRO A 133 14.31 17.15 17.92
C PRO A 133 14.67 18.56 17.41
N SER A 134 13.63 19.34 17.11
CA SER A 134 13.67 20.78 16.99
C SER A 134 12.92 21.32 18.21
N PRO A 135 13.39 22.38 18.89
CA PRO A 135 12.97 22.78 20.25
C PRO A 135 11.50 23.23 20.44
N ALA A 136 10.57 22.86 19.54
CA ALA A 136 9.17 23.29 19.57
C ALA A 136 8.13 22.17 19.38
N SER A 137 8.51 20.90 19.38
CA SER A 137 7.55 19.80 19.13
C SER A 137 6.83 19.34 20.40
N THR A 138 5.70 19.97 20.72
CA THR A 138 4.75 19.51 21.75
C THR A 138 3.99 18.29 21.23
N ALA A 139 4.22 17.11 21.82
CA ALA A 139 3.40 15.93 21.57
C ALA A 139 2.11 16.01 22.41
N THR A 140 1.01 16.49 21.82
CA THR A 140 -0.30 16.47 22.48
C THR A 140 -0.98 15.12 22.23
N SER A 141 -0.95 14.24 23.22
CA SER A 141 -1.82 13.05 23.25
C SER A 141 -3.14 13.41 23.92
N THR A 142 -4.20 13.63 23.15
CA THR A 142 -5.56 13.80 23.68
C THR A 142 -6.30 12.46 23.63
N THR A 143 -6.40 11.78 24.76
CA THR A 143 -7.35 10.67 24.97
C THR A 143 -8.73 11.29 25.19
N SER A 144 -9.58 11.36 24.17
CA SER A 144 -10.98 11.78 24.34
C SER A 144 -11.87 10.55 24.38
N ALA A 145 -12.21 10.07 25.58
CA ALA A 145 -13.29 9.12 25.76
C ALA A 145 -14.61 9.90 25.74
N LEU A 146 -15.21 10.10 24.56
CA LEU A 146 -16.55 10.68 24.47
C LEU A 146 -17.60 9.60 24.74
N ARG A 147 -17.95 9.39 26.01
CA ARG A 147 -19.17 8.67 26.38
C ARG A 147 -20.36 9.60 26.11
N LYS A 148 -21.08 9.40 25.00
CA LYS A 148 -22.39 10.05 24.83
C LYS A 148 -23.33 9.55 25.93
N MET A 149 -23.84 10.48 26.74
CA MET A 149 -25.07 10.31 27.53
C MET A 149 -26.26 10.70 26.65
#